data_AF-A0A066Z247-F1
#
_entry.id   AF-A0A066Z247-F1
#
_cell.length_a   1.000
_cell.length_b   1.000
_cell.length_c   1.000
_cell.angle_alpha   90.00
_cell.angle_beta   90.00
_cell.angle_gamma   90.00
#
_symmetry.space_group_name_H-M   'P 1'
#
loop_
_entity.id
_entity.type
_entity.pdbx_description
1 polymer ?
#
loop_
_entity_poly.entity_id
_entity_poly.type
_entity_poly.pdbx_seq_one_letter_code
_entity_poly.pdbx_strand_id
1 'polypeptide(L)'
;MVVITSNGEREFPPAFLRRCLRLDLPDPDRDRLLDIVTTHLGGAALPAAEALLEEFLERRAEGELATDQLLNAVFLRTGGVPANQDHVLRAVLRSLGGTS
;
A
#
# COMPACT_ATOMS: atom_id res chain seq x y z
N MET A 1 -5.93 -8.07 23.55
CA MET A 1 -6.63 -7.43 22.41
C MET A 1 -6.40 -8.31 21.19
N VAL A 2 -7.45 -8.69 20.48
CA VAL A 2 -7.36 -9.51 19.25
C VAL A 2 -7.74 -8.62 18.08
N VAL A 3 -6.87 -8.56 17.06
CA VAL A 3 -7.11 -7.85 15.80
C VAL A 3 -7.02 -8.86 14.68
N ILE A 4 -7.99 -8.85 13.79
CA ILE A 4 -8.06 -9.74 12.63
C ILE A 4 -8.31 -8.86 11.41
N THR A 5 -7.50 -9.05 10.37
CA THR A 5 -7.62 -8.38 9.08
C THR A 5 -8.20 -9.37 8.07
N SER A 6 -9.06 -8.88 7.18
CA SER A 6 -9.61 -9.66 6.06
C SER A 6 -9.65 -8.77 4.83
N ASN A 7 -9.33 -9.37 3.69
CA ASN A 7 -9.40 -8.70 2.38
C ASN A 7 -10.80 -8.81 1.75
N GLY A 8 -11.79 -9.31 2.50
CA GLY A 8 -13.17 -9.47 2.01
C GLY A 8 -13.39 -10.67 1.08
N GLU A 9 -12.34 -11.44 0.75
CA GLU A 9 -12.43 -12.63 -0.11
C GLU A 9 -13.31 -13.74 0.49
N ARG A 10 -13.43 -13.78 1.83
CA ARG A 10 -14.26 -14.76 2.52
C ARG A 10 -15.04 -14.08 3.64
N GLU A 11 -16.35 -14.26 3.62
CA GLU A 11 -17.23 -13.71 4.65
C GLU A 11 -17.02 -14.42 5.99
N PHE A 12 -17.02 -13.63 7.07
CA PHE A 12 -17.00 -14.18 8.42
C PHE A 12 -18.41 -14.60 8.86
N PRO A 13 -18.53 -15.69 9.66
CA PRO A 13 -19.82 -16.11 10.20
C PRO A 13 -20.52 -14.99 10.99
N PRO A 14 -21.86 -14.86 10.95
CA PRO A 14 -22.59 -13.80 11.65
C PRO A 14 -22.35 -13.77 13.17
N ALA A 15 -22.10 -14.92 13.80
CA ALA A 15 -21.78 -15.03 15.22
C ALA A 15 -20.43 -14.39 15.59
N PHE A 16 -19.50 -14.30 14.64
CA PHE A 16 -18.22 -13.64 14.79
C PHE A 16 -18.39 -12.12 14.66
N LEU A 17 -19.08 -11.66 13.61
CA LEU A 17 -19.33 -10.24 13.37
C LEU A 17 -20.05 -9.53 14.53
N ARG A 18 -20.96 -10.21 15.23
CA ARG A 18 -21.65 -9.67 16.42
C ARG A 18 -20.75 -9.43 17.64
N ARG A 19 -19.53 -9.99 17.65
CA ARG A 19 -18.57 -9.89 18.76
C ARG A 19 -17.36 -9.02 18.41
N CYS A 20 -17.34 -8.42 17.21
CA CYS A 20 -16.24 -7.61 16.71
C CYS A 20 -16.69 -6.20 16.37
N LEU A 21 -15.83 -5.22 16.66
CA LEU A 21 -15.93 -3.90 16.04
C LEU A 21 -15.44 -4.04 14.59
N ARG A 22 -16.31 -3.76 13.63
CA ARG A 22 -15.94 -3.72 12.23
C ARG A 22 -15.37 -2.36 11.88
N LEU A 23 -14.17 -2.37 11.28
CA LEU A 23 -13.57 -1.21 10.66
C LEU A 23 -13.37 -1.53 9.19
N ASP A 24 -14.14 -0.86 8.33
CA ASP A 24 -13.96 -0.93 6.89
C ASP A 24 -12.84 0.07 6.52
N LEU A 25 -11.77 -0.45 5.91
CA LEU A 25 -10.62 0.35 5.46
C LEU A 25 -10.76 0.58 3.95
N PRO A 26 -11.29 1.74 3.52
CA PRO A 26 -11.41 2.02 2.10
C PRO A 26 -10.03 2.17 1.47
N ASP A 27 -9.99 1.90 0.17
CA ASP A 27 -8.83 2.21 -0.65
C ASP A 27 -8.49 3.71 -0.56
N PRO A 28 -7.24 4.09 -0.23
CA PRO A 28 -6.84 5.49 -0.20
C PRO A 28 -7.03 6.17 -1.55
N ASP A 29 -7.56 7.38 -1.53
CA ASP A 29 -7.64 8.26 -2.69
C ASP A 29 -6.27 8.87 -3.04
N ARG A 30 -6.26 9.72 -4.08
CA ARG A 30 -5.06 10.39 -4.57
C ARG A 30 -4.29 11.10 -3.45
N ASP A 31 -4.97 11.96 -2.71
CA ASP A 31 -4.33 12.80 -1.70
C ASP A 31 -3.81 11.94 -0.54
N ARG A 32 -4.59 10.92 -0.15
CA ARG A 32 -4.16 9.98 0.88
C ARG A 32 -2.98 9.13 0.44
N LEU A 33 -2.87 8.75 -0.83
CA LEU A 33 -1.71 8.05 -1.37
C LEU A 33 -0.46 8.93 -1.32
N LEU A 34 -0.56 10.22 -1.64
CA LEU A 34 0.56 11.17 -1.53
C LEU A 34 1.01 11.35 -0.07
N ASP A 35 0.07 11.44 0.87
CA ASP A 35 0.37 11.46 2.31
C ASP A 35 1.12 10.21 2.76
N ILE A 36 0.63 9.04 2.31
CA ILE A 36 1.24 7.75 2.62
C ILE A 36 2.67 7.72 2.07
N VAL A 37 2.89 8.07 0.81
CA VAL A 37 4.23 8.14 0.22
C VAL A 37 5.13 9.08 1.02
N THR A 38 4.67 10.30 1.28
CA THR A 38 5.47 11.33 1.97
C THR A 38 5.84 10.88 3.38
N THR A 39 4.93 10.20 4.08
CA THR A 39 5.17 9.66 5.42
C THR A 39 6.21 8.53 5.41
N HIS A 40 6.21 7.68 4.38
CA HIS A 40 7.09 6.51 4.32
C HIS A 40 8.47 6.80 3.68
N LEU A 41 8.52 7.66 2.67
CA LEU A 41 9.69 7.90 1.83
C LEU A 41 10.23 9.34 1.93
N GLY A 42 9.53 10.21 2.66
CA GLY A 42 9.90 11.62 2.83
C GLY A 42 9.43 12.52 1.67
N GLY A 43 9.42 13.83 1.91
CA GLY A 43 8.93 14.83 0.93
C GLY A 43 9.71 14.88 -0.39
N ALA A 44 10.97 14.42 -0.41
CA ALA A 44 11.77 14.33 -1.64
C ALA A 44 11.21 13.31 -2.65
N ALA A 45 10.40 12.35 -2.18
CA ALA A 45 9.76 11.35 -3.02
C ALA A 45 8.46 11.85 -3.69
N LEU A 46 7.93 13.00 -3.26
CA LEU A 46 6.64 13.52 -3.73
C LEU A 46 6.59 13.72 -5.26
N PRO A 47 7.61 14.34 -5.92
CA PRO A 47 7.56 14.52 -7.38
C PRO A 47 7.54 13.19 -8.15
N ALA A 48 8.27 12.18 -7.64
CA ALA A 48 8.29 10.86 -8.26
C ALA A 48 6.95 10.14 -8.11
N ALA A 49 6.26 10.34 -7.00
CA ALA A 49 4.94 9.79 -6.74
C ALA A 49 3.85 10.46 -7.56
N GLU A 50 3.81 11.80 -7.63
CA GLU A 50 2.84 12.52 -8.45
C GLU A 50 2.87 12.05 -9.89
N ALA A 51 4.06 11.82 -10.44
CA ALA A 51 4.22 11.37 -11.81
C ALA A 51 3.97 9.87 -12.04
N LEU A 52 3.72 9.07 -10.99
CA LEU A 52 3.31 7.67 -11.10
C LEU A 52 1.84 7.46 -10.71
N LEU A 53 1.23 8.45 -10.04
CA LEU A 53 -0.04 8.28 -9.34
C LEU A 53 -1.23 8.13 -10.28
N GLU A 54 -1.22 8.84 -11.41
CA GLU A 54 -2.28 8.75 -12.42
C GLU A 54 -2.36 7.34 -13.00
N GLU A 55 -1.24 6.83 -13.54
CA GLU A 55 -1.14 5.45 -14.04
C GLU A 55 -1.46 4.41 -12.97
N PHE A 56 -1.00 4.62 -11.73
CA PHE A 56 -1.31 3.73 -10.61
C PHE A 56 -2.82 3.67 -10.33
N LEU A 57 -3.51 4.81 -10.30
CA LEU A 57 -4.94 4.87 -10.03
C LEU A 57 -5.76 4.23 -11.16
N GLU A 58 -5.35 4.42 -12.41
CA GLU A 58 -5.97 3.76 -13.57
C GLU A 58 -5.88 2.23 -13.45
N ARG A 59 -4.67 1.70 -13.23
CA ARG A 59 -4.44 0.26 -13.13
C ARG A 59 -5.01 -0.37 -11.87
N ARG A 60 -5.09 0.39 -10.77
CA ARG A 60 -5.75 -0.07 -9.54
C ARG A 60 -7.24 -0.30 -9.74
N ALA A 61 -7.91 0.52 -10.56
CA ALA A 61 -9.33 0.34 -10.85
C ALA A 61 -9.63 -1.02 -11.50
N GLU A 62 -8.64 -1.64 -12.13
CA GLU A 62 -8.71 -2.98 -12.73
C GLU A 62 -8.41 -4.11 -11.72
N GLY A 63 -8.11 -3.76 -10.46
CA GLY A 63 -7.82 -4.69 -9.37
C GLY A 63 -6.38 -5.20 -9.34
N GLU A 64 -5.48 -4.62 -10.14
CA GLU A 64 -4.11 -5.13 -10.30
C GLU A 64 -3.14 -4.66 -9.21
N LEU A 65 -3.46 -3.58 -8.49
CA LEU A 65 -2.45 -2.85 -7.71
C LEU A 65 -2.82 -2.54 -6.25
N ALA A 66 -1.85 -2.75 -5.35
CA ALA A 66 -1.89 -2.40 -3.93
C ALA A 66 -0.99 -1.20 -3.61
N THR A 67 -1.29 -0.49 -2.52
CA THR A 67 -0.56 0.72 -2.09
C THR A 67 0.95 0.50 -1.89
N ASP A 68 1.36 -0.69 -1.46
CA ASP A 68 2.78 -1.03 -1.29
C ASP A 68 3.53 -1.11 -2.63
N GLN A 69 2.86 -1.49 -3.72
CA GLN A 69 3.46 -1.45 -5.05
C GLN A 69 3.72 -0.01 -5.53
N LEU A 70 2.84 0.95 -5.19
CA LEU A 70 3.13 2.37 -5.42
C LEU A 70 4.37 2.81 -4.65
N LEU A 71 4.45 2.46 -3.35
CA LEU A 71 5.62 2.78 -2.52
C LEU A 71 6.91 2.20 -3.11
N ASN A 72 6.88 0.97 -3.58
CA ASN A 72 8.03 0.32 -4.21
C ASN A 72 8.42 1.01 -5.52
N ALA A 73 7.47 1.36 -6.38
CA ALA A 73 7.74 2.06 -7.63
C ALA A 73 8.38 3.44 -7.39
N VAL A 74 7.84 4.20 -6.43
CA VAL A 74 8.39 5.52 -6.05
C VAL A 74 9.79 5.37 -5.45
N PHE A 75 9.98 4.39 -4.58
CA PHE A 75 11.28 4.09 -3.99
C PHE A 75 12.35 3.77 -5.04
N LEU A 76 12.02 2.91 -6.02
CA LEU A 76 12.94 2.56 -7.11
C LEU A 76 13.25 3.78 -8.00
N ARG A 77 12.25 4.61 -8.29
CA ARG A 77 12.41 5.79 -9.16
C ARG A 77 13.22 6.91 -8.51
N THR A 78 13.19 7.02 -7.19
CA THR A 78 13.96 8.02 -6.43
C THR A 78 15.43 7.62 -6.23
N GLY A 79 15.84 6.43 -6.69
CA GLY A 79 17.25 6.04 -6.83
C GLY A 79 18.05 5.95 -5.52
N GLY A 80 17.39 5.99 -4.36
CA GLY A 80 18.04 5.91 -3.05
C GLY A 80 18.21 7.27 -2.34
N VAL A 81 17.11 7.88 -1.88
CA VAL A 81 17.16 8.61 -0.59
C VAL A 81 17.79 7.64 0.41
N PRO A 82 18.89 7.96 1.13
CA PRO A 82 19.90 7.00 1.60
C PRO A 82 19.26 5.81 2.32
N ALA A 83 18.92 4.81 1.53
CA ALA A 83 18.21 3.64 1.96
C ALA A 83 19.29 2.60 2.07
N ASN A 84 19.67 2.31 3.31
CA ASN A 84 20.44 1.12 3.65
C ASN A 84 19.97 -0.05 2.76
N GLN A 85 20.88 -0.83 2.18
CA GLN A 85 20.57 -1.96 1.28
C GLN A 85 19.50 -2.90 1.85
N ASP A 86 19.43 -3.03 3.17
CA ASP A 86 18.36 -3.77 3.88
C ASP A 86 16.94 -3.26 3.57
N HIS A 87 16.78 -1.96 3.35
CA HIS A 87 15.49 -1.34 3.09
C HIS A 87 15.02 -1.62 1.65
N VAL A 88 15.94 -1.55 0.68
CA VAL A 88 15.70 -1.96 -0.71
C VAL A 88 15.25 -3.43 -0.74
N LEU A 89 15.99 -4.30 -0.04
CA LEU A 89 15.70 -5.72 0.00
C LEU A 89 14.33 -6.01 0.63
N ARG A 90 13.98 -5.36 1.76
CA ARG A 90 12.68 -5.54 2.39
C ARG A 90 11.52 -5.04 1.54
N ALA A 91 11.69 -3.91 0.84
CA ALA A 91 10.67 -3.35 -0.05
C ALA A 91 10.36 -4.32 -1.20
N VAL A 92 11.40 -4.84 -1.86
CA VAL A 92 11.26 -5.82 -2.94
C VAL A 92 10.69 -7.15 -2.44
N LEU A 93 11.16 -7.67 -1.30
CA LEU A 93 10.66 -8.93 -0.75
C LEU A 93 9.20 -8.84 -0.30
N ARG A 94 8.73 -7.67 0.16
CA ARG A 94 7.31 -7.44 0.45
C ARG A 94 6.46 -7.49 -0.82
N SER A 95 6.95 -6.92 -1.92
CA SER A 95 6.27 -6.94 -3.23
C SER A 95 6.05 -8.35 -3.80
N LEU A 96 6.97 -9.27 -3.53
CA LEU A 96 6.94 -10.64 -4.06
C LEU A 96 6.08 -11.60 -3.21
N GLY A 97 5.71 -11.20 -1.99
CA GLY A 97 4.83 -11.98 -1.11
C GLY A 97 3.34 -11.81 -1.39
N GLY A 98 2.96 -10.90 -2.31
CA GLY A 98 1.58 -10.55 -2.62
C GLY A 98 0.95 -11.36 -3.76
N THR A 99 1.12 -12.68 -3.77
CA THR A 99 0.35 -13.59 -4.65
C THR A 99 -0.13 -14.80 -3.87
N SER A 100 -1.39 -14.79 -3.45
CA SER A 100 -2.25 -15.95 -3.27
C SER A 100 -3.70 -15.50 -3.28
#